data_AF-A0AA88NRX3-F1
#
_entry.id   AF-A0AA88NRX3-F1
#
_cell.length_a   1.000
_cell.length_b   1.000
_cell.length_c   1.000
_cell.angle_alpha   90.00
_cell.angle_beta   90.00
_cell.angle_gamma   90.00
#
_symmetry.space_group_name_H-M   'P 1'
#
loop_
_entity.id
_entity.type
_entity.pdbx_description
1 polymer ?
#
loop_
_entity_poly.entity_id
_entity_poly.type
_entity_poly.pdbx_seq_one_letter_code
_entity_poly.pdbx_strand_id
1 'polypeptide(L)'
;MELDYAILKLNPQGQKKKPKTKAPKIPVPPGLLKKFGPMPLNGEACLIGHPKGQVKKMDPTCIIEKEKREQTVSEHLHQYKDTLFIIHSVSRVIEDRGIEDIMMGGKNADKVGTYSTFMYHGSSGSPVFDAHCRVFGLHTGGYPYGFPTHEESVIEFAHPLLYIFEKFVSKLKETGNEELLQKVRKEAEGNPHLKKVLGDDDPMEVDGE
;
A
#
# COMPACT_ATOMS: atom_id res chain seq x y z
N MET A 1 13.56 -4.23 -5.01
CA MET A 1 12.31 -4.11 -5.76
C MET A 1 12.41 -2.85 -6.59
N GLU A 2 12.26 -2.95 -7.89
CA GLU A 2 12.09 -1.76 -8.73
C GLU A 2 10.65 -1.27 -8.50
N LEU A 3 10.48 0.00 -8.11
CA LEU A 3 9.16 0.59 -7.92
C LEU A 3 8.71 1.23 -9.21
N ASP A 4 7.54 0.83 -9.71
CA ASP A 4 6.83 1.52 -10.77
C ASP A 4 5.65 2.28 -10.16
N TYR A 5 5.79 3.60 -10.02
CA TYR A 5 4.74 4.46 -9.48
C TYR A 5 4.62 5.74 -10.29
N ALA A 6 3.39 6.28 -10.33
CA ALA A 6 3.08 7.55 -10.97
C ALA A 6 2.70 8.60 -9.93
N ILE A 7 3.22 9.81 -10.10
CA ILE A 7 2.81 10.99 -9.33
C ILE A 7 1.90 11.84 -10.20
N LEU A 8 0.66 12.02 -9.76
CA LEU A 8 -0.36 12.76 -10.50
C LEU A 8 -0.69 14.06 -9.79
N LYS A 9 -0.74 15.16 -10.54
CA LYS A 9 -1.19 16.45 -10.04
C LYS A 9 -2.70 16.57 -10.23
N LEU A 10 -3.45 16.67 -9.14
CA LEU A 10 -4.88 16.91 -9.20
C LEU A 10 -5.17 18.30 -9.78
N ASN A 11 -6.02 18.37 -10.81
CA ASN A 11 -6.52 19.62 -11.38
C ASN A 11 -7.97 19.89 -10.92
N PRO A 12 -8.18 20.70 -9.87
CA PRO A 12 -9.52 20.97 -9.35
C PRO A 12 -10.42 21.73 -10.34
N GLN A 13 -9.88 22.34 -11.39
CA GLN A 13 -10.66 23.05 -12.39
C GLN A 13 -11.42 22.12 -13.35
N GLY A 14 -11.09 20.83 -13.41
CA GLY A 14 -11.80 19.82 -14.21
C GLY A 14 -13.23 19.55 -13.73
N GLN A 15 -13.61 20.00 -12.53
CA GLN A 15 -14.99 19.94 -12.02
C GLN A 15 -15.95 20.94 -12.72
N LYS A 16 -15.57 21.53 -13.85
CA LYS A 16 -16.40 22.45 -14.64
C LYS A 16 -17.60 21.72 -15.26
N LYS A 17 -18.73 21.79 -14.55
CA LYS A 17 -20.12 21.92 -15.03
C LYS A 17 -20.62 20.91 -16.06
N LYS A 18 -21.48 19.97 -15.62
CA LYS A 18 -22.67 19.67 -16.44
C LYS A 18 -23.53 20.94 -16.48
N PRO A 19 -23.94 21.45 -17.65
CA PRO A 19 -24.78 22.63 -17.71
C PRO A 19 -26.20 22.25 -17.27
N LYS A 20 -26.53 22.48 -15.99
CA LYS A 20 -27.88 22.85 -15.48
C LYS A 20 -28.07 22.78 -13.95
N THR A 21 -27.07 22.46 -13.13
CA THR A 21 -27.22 22.52 -11.67
C THR A 21 -26.10 23.31 -11.02
N LYS A 22 -26.46 24.23 -10.11
CA LYS A 22 -25.56 24.98 -9.23
C LYS A 22 -24.94 24.04 -8.19
N ALA A 23 -24.18 23.03 -8.63
CA ALA A 23 -23.46 22.17 -7.71
C ALA A 23 -22.36 23.00 -7.00
N PRO A 24 -22.27 22.96 -5.67
CA PRO A 24 -21.21 23.65 -4.93
C PRO A 24 -19.85 23.12 -5.38
N LYS A 25 -18.84 24.01 -5.46
CA LYS A 25 -17.44 23.59 -5.65
C LYS A 25 -17.08 22.66 -4.49
N ILE A 26 -16.77 21.40 -4.78
CA ILE A 26 -16.38 20.44 -3.76
C ILE A 26 -14.91 20.70 -3.43
N PRO A 27 -14.56 21.14 -2.19
CA PRO A 27 -13.17 21.35 -1.83
C PRO A 27 -12.42 20.02 -1.87
N VAL A 28 -11.15 20.07 -2.28
CA VAL A 28 -10.27 18.90 -2.22
C VAL A 28 -10.02 18.56 -0.74
N PRO A 29 -10.28 17.32 -0.30
CA PRO A 29 -10.00 16.93 1.08
C PRO A 29 -8.51 17.10 1.42
N PRO A 30 -8.15 17.34 2.69
CA PRO A 30 -6.76 17.30 3.12
C PRO A 30 -6.08 15.99 2.72
N GLY A 31 -4.81 16.07 2.32
CA GLY A 31 -4.01 14.89 2.00
C GLY A 31 -3.72 14.03 3.23
N LEU A 32 -3.29 12.79 2.98
CA LEU A 32 -2.98 11.82 4.03
C LEU A 32 -1.51 11.87 4.48
N LEU A 33 -0.66 12.68 3.84
CA LEU A 33 0.77 12.70 4.11
C LEU A 33 1.15 13.10 5.53
N LYS A 34 0.32 13.92 6.20
CA LYS A 34 0.51 14.22 7.63
C LYS A 34 0.28 13.00 8.53
N LYS A 35 -0.58 12.08 8.11
CA LYS A 35 -0.94 10.85 8.82
C LYS A 35 -0.22 9.65 8.20
N PHE A 36 1.10 9.73 8.19
CA PHE A 36 1.99 8.75 7.57
C PHE A 36 2.88 8.09 8.62
N GLY A 37 3.20 6.81 8.45
CA GLY A 37 4.03 6.04 9.37
C GLY A 37 4.81 4.91 8.69
N PRO A 38 5.77 4.30 9.42
CA PRO A 38 6.48 3.13 8.94
C PRO A 38 5.54 1.93 8.79
N MET A 39 5.93 0.99 7.94
CA MET A 39 5.25 -0.30 7.83
C MET A 39 5.37 -1.06 9.16
N PRO A 40 4.27 -1.45 9.80
CA PRO A 40 4.31 -2.27 10.99
C PRO A 40 4.73 -3.71 10.64
N LEU A 41 5.43 -4.39 11.57
CA LEU A 41 5.83 -5.79 11.41
C LEU A 41 4.67 -6.76 11.63
N ASN A 42 3.71 -6.38 12.47
CA ASN A 42 2.54 -7.14 12.86
C ASN A 42 1.40 -6.19 13.28
N GLY A 43 0.26 -6.76 13.69
CA GLY A 43 -0.87 -6.01 14.23
C GLY A 43 -1.94 -5.68 13.19
N GLU A 44 -2.81 -4.74 13.54
CA GLU A 44 -3.99 -4.40 12.75
C GLU A 44 -3.64 -3.53 11.54
N ALA A 45 -4.35 -3.80 10.45
CA ALA A 45 -4.33 -3.00 9.24
C ALA A 45 -5.76 -2.72 8.76
N CYS A 46 -5.93 -1.66 7.98
CA CYS A 46 -7.22 -1.36 7.37
C CYS A 46 -7.03 -0.84 5.96
N LEU A 47 -7.69 -1.47 4.99
CA LEU A 47 -7.73 -1.00 3.60
C LEU A 47 -8.99 -0.15 3.39
N ILE A 48 -8.86 0.96 2.68
CA ILE A 48 -10.01 1.79 2.27
C ILE A 48 -9.89 2.08 0.79
N GLY A 49 -10.84 1.60 -0.01
CA GLY A 49 -10.73 1.65 -1.47
C GLY A 49 -12.00 1.32 -2.23
N HIS A 50 -11.88 1.15 -3.54
CA HIS A 50 -12.99 0.88 -4.46
C HIS A 50 -12.80 -0.45 -5.19
N PRO A 51 -13.04 -1.60 -4.52
CA PRO A 51 -12.79 -2.90 -5.11
C PRO A 51 -13.69 -3.09 -6.33
N LYS A 52 -13.10 -3.50 -7.45
CA LYS A 52 -13.75 -3.71 -8.75
C LYS A 52 -14.57 -2.50 -9.23
N GLY A 53 -14.15 -1.28 -8.86
CA GLY A 53 -14.88 -0.04 -9.16
C GLY A 53 -16.21 0.11 -8.43
N GLN A 54 -16.47 -0.72 -7.41
CA GLN A 54 -17.67 -0.65 -6.59
C GLN A 54 -17.67 0.58 -5.68
N VAL A 55 -18.73 0.72 -4.89
CA VAL A 55 -18.78 1.69 -3.80
C VAL A 55 -17.57 1.53 -2.89
N LYS A 56 -17.15 2.64 -2.26
CA LYS A 56 -16.02 2.64 -1.33
C LYS A 56 -16.28 1.63 -0.22
N LYS A 57 -15.33 0.71 -0.02
CA LYS A 57 -15.34 -0.28 1.07
C LYS A 57 -14.17 -0.04 2.01
N MET A 58 -14.34 -0.56 3.21
CA MET A 58 -13.33 -0.59 4.25
C MET A 58 -13.16 -2.06 4.65
N ASP A 59 -11.92 -2.48 4.78
CA ASP A 59 -11.58 -3.85 5.17
C ASP A 59 -10.59 -3.84 6.33
N PRO A 60 -11.07 -4.03 7.58
CA PRO A 60 -10.21 -4.29 8.73
C PRO A 60 -9.58 -5.67 8.58
N THR A 61 -8.26 -5.73 8.64
CA THR A 61 -7.46 -6.95 8.50
C THR A 61 -6.26 -6.93 9.46
N CYS A 62 -5.42 -7.95 9.40
CA CYS A 62 -4.18 -8.03 10.16
C CYS A 62 -2.99 -8.23 9.22
N ILE A 63 -1.86 -7.65 9.61
CA ILE A 63 -0.59 -7.93 8.95
C ILE A 63 -0.25 -9.41 9.14
N ILE A 64 -0.06 -10.10 8.01
CA ILE A 64 0.54 -11.43 8.00
C ILE A 64 2.05 -11.23 8.13
N GLU A 65 2.57 -11.55 9.31
CA GLU A 65 4.02 -11.57 9.59
C GLU A 65 4.74 -12.48 8.60
N LYS A 66 5.97 -12.14 8.21
CA LYS A 66 6.74 -12.91 7.21
C LYS A 66 6.91 -14.37 7.61
N GLU A 67 7.03 -14.64 8.91
CA GLU A 67 7.14 -15.97 9.50
C GLU A 67 5.87 -16.81 9.37
N LYS A 68 4.71 -16.16 9.19
CA LYS A 68 3.40 -16.80 9.12
C LYS A 68 2.89 -16.95 7.69
N ARG A 69 3.61 -16.45 6.68
CA ARG A 69 3.15 -16.45 5.28
C ARG A 69 2.99 -17.87 4.72
N GLU A 70 3.95 -18.75 4.96
CA GLU A 70 3.86 -20.16 4.54
C GLU A 70 2.67 -20.88 5.16
N GLN A 71 2.49 -20.69 6.48
CA GLN A 71 1.34 -21.22 7.20
C GLN A 71 0.03 -20.67 6.62
N THR A 72 -0.04 -19.36 6.33
CA THR A 72 -1.22 -18.73 5.75
C THR A 72 -1.57 -19.32 4.38
N VAL A 73 -0.56 -19.54 3.51
CA VAL A 73 -0.77 -20.22 2.22
C VAL A 73 -1.29 -21.65 2.44
N SER A 74 -0.67 -22.40 3.36
CA SER A 74 -1.08 -23.77 3.65
C SER A 74 -2.52 -23.85 4.16
N GLU A 75 -2.89 -22.99 5.11
CA GLU A 75 -4.25 -22.89 5.66
C GLU A 75 -5.26 -22.49 4.58
N HIS A 76 -4.91 -21.52 3.73
CA HIS A 76 -5.74 -21.10 2.61
C HIS A 76 -5.96 -22.24 1.60
N LEU A 77 -4.96 -23.06 1.32
CA LEU A 77 -5.09 -24.21 0.42
C LEU A 77 -5.82 -25.39 1.10
N HIS A 78 -5.78 -25.48 2.42
CA HIS A 78 -6.44 -26.56 3.18
C HIS A 78 -7.96 -26.56 3.01
N GLN A 79 -8.58 -25.43 2.65
CA GLN A 79 -10.01 -25.39 2.31
C GLN A 79 -10.37 -26.27 1.10
N TYR A 80 -9.38 -26.64 0.28
CA TYR A 80 -9.53 -27.52 -0.87
C TYR A 80 -8.89 -28.91 -0.66
N LYS A 81 -8.67 -29.33 0.59
CA LYS A 81 -7.99 -30.61 0.93
C LYS A 81 -8.54 -31.84 0.21
N ASP A 82 -9.84 -31.86 -0.08
CA ASP A 82 -10.51 -32.98 -0.75
C ASP A 82 -10.42 -32.90 -2.28
N THR A 83 -9.82 -31.84 -2.84
CA THR A 83 -9.67 -31.61 -4.28
C THR A 83 -8.21 -31.28 -4.64
N LEU A 84 -7.35 -32.30 -4.67
CA LEU A 84 -5.91 -32.16 -4.97
C LEU A 84 -5.61 -31.39 -6.27
N PHE A 85 -6.47 -31.54 -7.28
CA PHE A 85 -6.33 -30.81 -8.55
C PHE A 85 -6.41 -29.29 -8.36
N ILE A 86 -7.31 -28.82 -7.49
CA ILE A 86 -7.43 -27.40 -7.16
C ILE A 86 -6.16 -26.93 -6.45
N ILE A 87 -5.71 -27.65 -5.42
CA ILE A 87 -4.49 -27.30 -4.68
C ILE A 87 -3.32 -27.15 -5.64
N HIS A 88 -3.08 -28.15 -6.49
CA HIS A 88 -1.97 -28.11 -7.44
C HIS A 88 -2.09 -26.97 -8.46
N SER A 89 -3.31 -26.68 -8.92
CA SER A 89 -3.56 -25.57 -9.85
C SER A 89 -3.29 -24.22 -9.20
N VAL A 90 -3.76 -24.00 -7.97
CA VAL A 90 -3.53 -22.75 -7.24
C VAL A 90 -2.05 -22.57 -6.91
N SER A 91 -1.38 -23.61 -6.39
CA SER A 91 0.06 -23.58 -6.10
C SER A 91 0.87 -23.17 -7.32
N ARG A 92 0.62 -23.79 -8.49
CA ARG A 92 1.29 -23.40 -9.74
C ARG A 92 1.05 -21.95 -10.11
N VAL A 93 -0.20 -21.47 -10.03
CA VAL A 93 -0.55 -20.08 -10.38
C VAL A 93 0.18 -19.08 -9.49
N ILE A 94 0.27 -19.33 -8.18
CA ILE A 94 0.94 -18.39 -7.26
C ILE A 94 2.47 -18.49 -7.37
N GLU A 95 3.03 -19.67 -7.63
CA GLU A 95 4.45 -19.89 -7.92
C GLU A 95 4.88 -19.15 -9.19
N ASP A 96 4.11 -19.28 -10.28
CA ASP A 96 4.37 -18.60 -11.56
C ASP A 96 4.30 -17.06 -11.42
N ARG A 97 3.54 -16.56 -10.44
CA ARG A 97 3.45 -15.14 -10.08
C ARG A 97 4.55 -14.68 -9.12
N GLY A 98 5.45 -15.58 -8.72
CA GLY A 98 6.59 -15.27 -7.87
C GLY A 98 6.23 -15.04 -6.41
N ILE A 99 5.32 -15.82 -5.84
CA ILE A 99 4.98 -15.73 -4.41
C ILE A 99 6.18 -15.88 -3.49
N GLU A 100 7.19 -16.66 -3.92
CA GLU A 100 8.46 -16.84 -3.22
C GLU A 100 9.21 -15.53 -2.94
N ASP A 101 9.02 -14.49 -3.75
CA ASP A 101 9.66 -13.20 -3.52
C ASP A 101 9.25 -12.58 -2.17
N ILE A 102 8.02 -12.83 -1.71
CA ILE A 102 7.49 -12.31 -0.46
C ILE A 102 7.53 -13.34 0.68
N MET A 103 7.87 -14.60 0.41
CA MET A 103 7.99 -15.61 1.47
C MET A 103 9.20 -15.37 2.36
N MET A 104 9.32 -16.11 3.47
CA MET A 104 10.51 -16.01 4.33
C MET A 104 11.76 -16.33 3.51
N GLY A 105 12.80 -15.48 3.62
CA GLY A 105 14.02 -15.62 2.81
C GLY A 105 13.90 -15.09 1.38
N GLY A 106 12.70 -14.73 0.94
CA GLY A 106 12.45 -14.09 -0.35
C GLY A 106 13.03 -12.68 -0.46
N LYS A 107 13.36 -12.26 -1.69
CA LYS A 107 14.06 -10.97 -1.94
C LYS A 107 13.27 -9.72 -1.53
N ASN A 108 11.95 -9.86 -1.36
CA ASN A 108 11.02 -8.80 -0.96
C ASN A 108 10.35 -9.10 0.40
N ALA A 109 10.77 -10.13 1.14
CA ALA A 109 10.16 -10.53 2.41
C ALA A 109 9.98 -9.37 3.40
N ASP A 110 11.03 -8.55 3.57
CA ASP A 110 11.05 -7.40 4.48
C ASP A 110 10.63 -6.08 3.82
N LYS A 111 10.23 -6.12 2.54
CA LYS A 111 9.99 -4.92 1.72
C LYS A 111 8.52 -4.65 1.45
N VAL A 112 7.62 -5.56 1.83
CA VAL A 112 6.18 -5.45 1.59
C VAL A 112 5.38 -5.81 2.83
N GLY A 113 4.24 -5.13 3.00
CA GLY A 113 3.27 -5.46 4.03
C GLY A 113 2.23 -6.39 3.45
N THR A 114 2.01 -7.54 4.09
CA THR A 114 1.11 -8.60 3.59
C THR A 114 -0.10 -8.76 4.48
N TYR A 115 -1.24 -9.12 3.90
CA TYR A 115 -2.51 -9.30 4.62
C TYR A 115 -3.48 -10.13 3.78
N SER A 116 -4.55 -10.62 4.41
CA SER A 116 -5.70 -11.19 3.71
C SER A 116 -6.79 -10.13 3.59
N THR A 117 -7.34 -9.94 2.40
CA THR A 117 -8.36 -8.91 2.15
C THR A 117 -9.26 -9.34 1.00
N PHE A 118 -10.51 -8.88 0.99
CA PHE A 118 -11.38 -9.03 -0.19
C PHE A 118 -11.14 -7.93 -1.25
N MET A 119 -10.24 -7.00 -0.96
CA MET A 119 -9.92 -5.83 -1.80
C MET A 119 -8.98 -6.23 -2.94
N TYR A 120 -9.44 -7.09 -3.84
CA TYR A 120 -8.68 -7.57 -5.01
C TYR A 120 -8.60 -6.50 -6.13
N HIS A 121 -8.83 -6.90 -7.39
CA HIS A 121 -8.85 -6.00 -8.56
C HIS A 121 -9.63 -4.72 -8.35
N GLY A 122 -9.11 -3.62 -8.89
CA GLY A 122 -9.68 -2.27 -8.74
C GLY A 122 -9.30 -1.56 -7.44
N SER A 123 -8.70 -2.26 -6.48
CA SER A 123 -8.24 -1.67 -5.21
C SER A 123 -6.79 -1.17 -5.27
N SER A 124 -6.03 -1.46 -6.32
CA SER A 124 -4.64 -1.00 -6.46
C SER A 124 -4.53 0.52 -6.28
N GLY A 125 -3.54 0.95 -5.49
CA GLY A 125 -3.34 2.34 -5.07
C GLY A 125 -4.16 2.76 -3.84
N SER A 126 -4.99 1.88 -3.29
CA SER A 126 -5.72 2.18 -2.04
C SER A 126 -4.76 2.34 -0.86
N PRO A 127 -4.97 3.34 0.01
CA PRO A 127 -4.18 3.49 1.23
C PRO A 127 -4.46 2.33 2.20
N VAL A 128 -3.39 1.87 2.86
CA VAL A 128 -3.46 0.90 3.95
C VAL A 128 -3.02 1.59 5.24
N PHE A 129 -3.90 1.54 6.24
CA PHE A 129 -3.73 2.18 7.54
C PHE A 129 -3.27 1.17 8.59
N ASP A 130 -2.43 1.61 9.52
CA ASP A 130 -2.09 0.86 10.74
C ASP A 130 -3.09 1.13 11.87
N ALA A 131 -2.91 0.45 13.01
CA ALA A 131 -3.70 0.64 14.24
C ALA A 131 -3.74 2.09 14.76
N HIS A 132 -2.76 2.93 14.39
CA HIS A 132 -2.66 4.34 14.77
C HIS A 132 -3.31 5.28 13.73
N CYS A 133 -4.06 4.72 12.77
CA CYS A 133 -4.65 5.45 11.65
C CYS A 133 -3.62 6.21 10.80
N ARG A 134 -2.39 5.68 10.70
CA ARG A 134 -1.35 6.18 9.80
C ARG A 134 -1.32 5.35 8.54
N VAL A 135 -1.23 6.00 7.38
CA VAL A 135 -0.99 5.31 6.12
C VAL A 135 0.44 4.81 6.12
N PHE A 136 0.61 3.49 6.07
CA PHE A 136 1.93 2.87 6.01
C PHE A 136 2.28 2.39 4.61
N GLY A 137 1.28 2.14 3.76
CA GLY A 137 1.49 1.54 2.45
C GLY A 137 0.38 1.83 1.46
N LEU A 138 0.68 1.54 0.19
CA LEU A 138 -0.30 1.51 -0.89
C LEU A 138 -0.52 0.06 -1.33
N HIS A 139 -1.76 -0.38 -1.22
CA HIS A 139 -2.16 -1.69 -1.73
C HIS A 139 -1.79 -1.79 -3.21
N THR A 140 -1.07 -2.84 -3.58
CA THR A 140 -0.51 -2.97 -4.93
C THR A 140 -1.18 -4.11 -5.69
N GLY A 141 -1.21 -5.28 -5.07
CA GLY A 141 -1.83 -6.47 -5.62
C GLY A 141 -1.53 -7.67 -4.72
N GLY A 142 -1.66 -8.86 -5.29
CA GLY A 142 -1.52 -10.09 -4.52
C GLY A 142 -1.34 -11.30 -5.43
N TYR A 143 -1.74 -12.45 -4.91
CA TYR A 143 -1.61 -13.74 -5.54
C TYR A 143 -2.99 -14.32 -5.85
N PRO A 144 -3.71 -13.72 -6.83
CA PRO A 144 -5.06 -14.13 -7.16
C PRO A 144 -5.08 -15.43 -7.94
N TYR A 145 -6.11 -16.21 -7.65
CA TYR A 145 -6.51 -17.38 -8.41
C TYR A 145 -8.03 -17.35 -8.56
N GLY A 146 -8.55 -18.00 -9.59
CA GLY A 146 -9.99 -17.94 -9.84
C GLY A 146 -10.52 -19.18 -10.52
N PHE A 147 -11.79 -19.42 -10.25
CA PHE A 147 -12.68 -20.31 -10.98
C PHE A 147 -13.67 -19.47 -11.79
N PRO A 148 -14.40 -20.05 -12.75
CA PRO A 148 -15.30 -19.29 -13.63
C PRO A 148 -16.30 -18.35 -12.92
N THR A 149 -16.64 -18.60 -11.67
CA THR A 149 -17.62 -17.82 -10.89
C THR A 149 -17.05 -17.14 -9.65
N HIS A 150 -15.78 -17.39 -9.32
CA HIS A 150 -15.21 -16.97 -8.04
C HIS A 150 -13.73 -16.64 -8.18
N GLU A 151 -13.32 -15.53 -7.60
CA GLU A 151 -11.94 -15.07 -7.64
C GLU A 151 -11.52 -14.71 -6.23
N GLU A 152 -10.40 -15.28 -5.82
CA GLU A 152 -9.80 -15.05 -4.52
C GLU A 152 -8.32 -14.72 -4.68
N SER A 153 -7.70 -14.36 -3.57
CA SER A 153 -6.26 -14.21 -3.47
C SER A 153 -5.77 -14.84 -2.20
N VAL A 154 -4.64 -15.56 -2.32
CA VAL A 154 -4.05 -16.28 -1.18
C VAL A 154 -3.45 -15.29 -0.19
N ILE A 155 -2.69 -14.32 -0.70
CA ILE A 155 -2.09 -13.22 0.07
C ILE A 155 -2.12 -11.97 -0.82
N GLU A 156 -2.45 -10.83 -0.23
CA GLU A 156 -2.32 -9.52 -0.85
C GLU A 156 -1.20 -8.72 -0.17
N PHE A 157 -0.66 -7.73 -0.87
CA PHE A 157 0.45 -6.93 -0.38
C PHE A 157 0.37 -5.46 -0.76
N ALA A 158 0.99 -4.64 0.10
CA ALA A 158 1.24 -3.23 -0.11
C ALA A 158 2.74 -2.92 -0.16
N HIS A 159 3.10 -1.97 -1.02
CA HIS A 159 4.39 -1.33 -0.93
C HIS A 159 4.38 -0.28 0.18
N PRO A 160 5.42 -0.24 1.04
CA PRO A 160 5.56 0.79 2.05
C PRO A 160 5.57 2.18 1.40
N LEU A 161 4.70 3.06 1.89
CA LEU A 161 4.62 4.42 1.39
C LEU A 161 5.91 5.19 1.67
N LEU A 162 6.62 4.85 2.77
CA LEU A 162 7.94 5.39 3.11
C LEU A 162 8.94 5.15 1.98
N TYR A 163 9.00 3.92 1.48
CA TYR A 163 9.92 3.55 0.41
C TYR A 163 9.61 4.27 -0.91
N ILE A 164 8.32 4.43 -1.23
CA ILE A 164 7.87 5.22 -2.39
C ILE A 164 8.31 6.68 -2.24
N PHE A 165 8.11 7.26 -1.05
CA PHE A 165 8.48 8.65 -0.76
C PHE A 165 9.99 8.88 -0.81
N GLU A 166 10.79 7.95 -0.29
CA GLU A 166 12.25 7.99 -0.39
C GLU A 166 12.70 8.08 -1.85
N LYS A 167 12.22 7.16 -2.70
CA LYS A 167 12.53 7.19 -4.13
C LYS A 167 12.06 8.46 -4.81
N PHE A 168 10.88 8.96 -4.44
CA PHE A 168 10.33 10.18 -4.99
C PHE A 168 11.21 11.39 -4.64
N VAL A 169 11.54 11.56 -3.35
CA VAL A 169 12.38 12.67 -2.88
C VAL A 169 13.79 12.59 -3.46
N SER A 170 14.41 11.41 -3.53
CA SER A 170 15.70 11.23 -4.21
C SER A 170 15.64 11.72 -5.66
N LYS A 171 14.60 11.33 -6.41
CA LYS A 171 14.41 11.77 -7.79
C LYS A 171 14.20 13.28 -7.91
N LEU A 172 13.48 13.91 -6.97
CA LEU A 172 13.33 15.37 -6.96
C LEU A 172 14.67 16.08 -6.75
N LYS A 173 15.50 15.57 -5.84
CA LYS A 173 16.85 16.11 -5.58
C LYS A 173 17.76 15.94 -6.81
N GLU A 174 17.76 14.75 -7.42
CA GLU A 174 18.53 14.45 -8.63
C GLU A 174 18.15 15.33 -9.82
N THR A 175 16.84 15.64 -9.95
CA THR A 175 16.32 16.47 -11.05
C THR A 175 16.35 17.98 -10.75
N GLY A 176 16.72 18.39 -9.54
CA GLY A 176 16.71 19.80 -9.12
C GLY A 176 15.33 20.43 -9.05
N ASN A 177 14.28 19.65 -8.81
CA ASN A 177 12.90 20.16 -8.74
C ASN A 177 12.59 20.79 -7.37
N GLU A 178 13.22 21.94 -7.10
CA GLU A 178 13.14 22.64 -5.82
C GLU A 178 11.71 23.10 -5.46
N GLU A 179 10.89 23.48 -6.45
CA GLU A 179 9.51 23.90 -6.19
C GLU A 179 8.67 22.78 -5.56
N LEU A 180 8.78 21.56 -6.10
CA LEU A 180 8.06 20.42 -5.57
C LEU A 180 8.68 19.93 -4.26
N LEU A 181 10.01 19.97 -4.15
CA LEU A 181 10.71 19.62 -2.91
C LEU A 181 10.27 20.52 -1.75
N GLN A 182 10.14 21.84 -1.96
CA GLN A 182 9.66 22.76 -0.92
C GLN A 182 8.22 22.47 -0.48
N LYS A 183 7.35 22.04 -1.41
CA LYS A 183 5.99 21.60 -1.08
C LYS A 183 6.00 20.33 -0.22
N VAL A 184 6.87 19.38 -0.55
CA VAL A 184 7.04 18.16 0.25
C VAL A 184 7.57 18.51 1.65
N ARG A 185 8.57 19.40 1.77
CA ARG A 185 9.09 19.89 3.06
C ARG A 185 7.98 20.47 3.93
N LYS A 186 7.15 21.35 3.36
CA LYS A 186 6.02 21.94 4.08
C LYS A 186 5.00 20.90 4.53
N GLU A 187 4.70 19.90 3.70
CA GLU A 187 3.73 18.85 4.07
C GLU A 187 4.31 17.85 5.08
N ALA A 188 5.63 17.70 5.11
CA ALA A 188 6.36 16.91 6.10
C ALA A 188 6.47 17.59 7.48
N GLU A 189 6.13 18.88 7.61
CA GLU A 189 6.08 19.56 8.90
C GLU A 189 5.15 18.83 9.87
N GLY A 190 5.70 18.40 11.01
CA GLY A 190 4.97 17.61 12.01
C GLY A 190 4.95 16.10 11.76
N ASN A 191 5.52 15.60 10.66
CA ASN A 191 5.72 14.17 10.44
C ASN A 191 7.22 13.80 10.53
N PRO A 192 7.68 13.17 11.62
CA PRO A 192 9.11 12.89 11.83
C PRO A 192 9.67 11.91 10.78
N HIS A 193 8.85 11.00 10.26
CA HIS A 193 9.29 10.04 9.25
C HIS A 193 9.55 10.70 7.90
N LEU A 194 8.72 11.66 7.48
CA LEU A 194 8.95 12.41 6.24
C LEU A 194 10.14 13.38 6.35
N LYS A 195 10.35 14.01 7.52
CA LYS A 195 11.53 14.86 7.76
C LYS A 195 12.84 14.08 7.58
N LYS A 196 12.89 12.87 8.13
CA LYS A 196 14.03 11.96 7.95
C LYS A 196 14.30 11.65 6.48
N VAL A 197 13.26 11.39 5.67
CA VAL A 197 13.40 11.16 4.22
C VAL A 197 13.97 12.38 3.49
N LEU A 198 13.60 13.59 3.94
CA LEU A 198 14.12 14.83 3.37
C LEU A 198 15.58 15.10 3.77
N GLY A 199 16.09 14.44 4.82
CA GLY A 199 17.43 14.69 5.37
C GLY A 199 17.49 15.97 6.19
N ASP A 200 16.36 16.38 6.77
CA ASP A 200 16.20 17.62 7.53
C ASP A 200 16.31 17.41 9.04
N ASP A 201 16.81 16.24 9.46
CA ASP A 201 17.13 16.00 10.85
C ASP A 201 18.39 16.80 11.20
N ASP A 202 18.22 17.89 11.96
CA ASP A 202 19.29 18.38 12.83
C ASP A 202 19.74 17.20 13.72
N PRO A 203 21.05 17.04 13.99
CA PRO A 203 21.50 16.01 14.91
C PRO A 203 20.75 16.19 16.24
N MET A 204 20.01 15.16 16.67
CA MET A 204 19.43 15.16 18.01
C MET A 204 20.59 15.39 18.97
N GLU A 205 20.58 16.52 19.69
CA GLU A 205 21.43 16.69 20.85
C GLU A 205 21.16 15.49 21.76
N VAL A 206 22.19 14.67 21.91
CA VAL A 206 22.20 13.63 22.92
C VAL A 206 22.29 14.40 24.22
N ASP A 207 21.14 14.60 24.87
CA ASP A 207 21.10 15.11 26.24
C ASP A 207 21.97 14.16 27.08
N GLY A 208 23.16 14.64 27.40
CA GLY A 208 24.02 14.00 28.38
C GLY A 208 23.46 14.28 29.75
N GLU A 209 23.22 13.21 30.51
CA GLU A 209 23.43 13.13 31.96
C GLU A 209 23.59 11.66 32.36
#